data_AF-A0A354BU21-F1
#
_entry.id   AF-A0A354BU21-F1
#
_cell.length_a   1.000
_cell.length_b   1.000
_cell.length_c   1.000
_cell.angle_alpha   90.00
_cell.angle_beta   90.00
_cell.angle_gamma   90.00
#
_symmetry.space_group_name_H-M   'P 1'
#
loop_
_entity.id
_entity.type
_entity.pdbx_description
1 polymer ?
#
loop_
_entity_poly.entity_id
_entity_poly.type
_entity_poly.pdbx_seq_one_letter_code
_entity_poly.pdbx_strand_id
1 'polypeptide(L)'
;MILKIMLWLSRILAILAILFIMMFSLDVFGGGDPLTKQMLAFLIHNIPAFALIIALVVSWRYEIAGGAIFILLFIALGIFWGSFKGNSGSLILIAPFLLVGMLLILHRILIAGRGNSQ
;
A
#
# COMPACT_ATOMS: atom_id res chain seq x y z
N MET A 1 -4.38 -17.13 -18.28
CA MET A 1 -3.57 -15.92 -18.57
C MET A 1 -4.00 -14.73 -17.71
N ILE A 2 -5.25 -14.25 -17.85
CA ILE A 2 -5.77 -13.05 -17.15
C ILE A 2 -5.59 -13.07 -15.62
N LEU A 3 -5.90 -14.17 -14.94
CA LEU A 3 -5.77 -14.25 -13.47
C LEU A 3 -4.31 -14.03 -13.00
N LYS A 4 -3.35 -14.67 -13.66
CA LYS A 4 -1.92 -14.44 -13.38
C LYS A 4 -1.52 -12.99 -13.61
N ILE A 5 -1.99 -12.37 -14.70
CA ILE A 5 -1.71 -10.95 -15.00
C ILE A 5 -2.26 -10.06 -13.88
N MET A 6 -3.46 -10.33 -13.38
CA MET A 6 -4.11 -9.54 -12.32
C MET A 6 -3.35 -9.61 -10.98
N LEU A 7 -2.82 -10.79 -10.64
CA LEU A 7 -1.99 -10.99 -9.45
C LEU A 7 -0.66 -10.24 -9.55
N TRP A 8 0.03 -10.35 -10.69
CA TRP A 8 1.29 -9.63 -10.93
C TRP A 8 1.06 -8.12 -10.98
N LEU A 9 -0.02 -7.67 -11.62
CA LEU A 9 -0.39 -6.26 -11.66
C LEU A 9 -0.62 -5.70 -10.24
N SER A 10 -1.36 -6.42 -9.39
CA SER A 10 -1.59 -6.03 -7.99
C SER A 10 -0.27 -5.84 -7.24
N ARG A 11 0.68 -6.77 -7.41
CA ARG A 11 1.97 -6.74 -6.72
C ARG A 11 2.87 -5.63 -7.22
N ILE A 12 2.96 -5.45 -8.54
CA ILE A 12 3.74 -4.37 -9.15
C ILE A 12 3.18 -3.01 -8.72
N LEU A 13 1.86 -2.85 -8.75
CA LEU A 13 1.19 -1.62 -8.31
C LEU A 13 1.47 -1.34 -6.82
N ALA A 14 1.40 -2.36 -5.96
CA ALA A 14 1.73 -2.22 -4.55
C ALA A 14 3.18 -1.79 -4.32
N ILE A 15 4.14 -2.43 -5.01
CA ILE A 15 5.57 -2.10 -4.91
C ILE A 15 5.81 -0.65 -5.35
N LEU A 16 5.25 -0.25 -6.50
CA LEU A 16 5.38 1.11 -7.00
C LEU A 16 4.78 2.14 -6.03
N ALA A 17 3.62 1.86 -5.46
CA ALA A 17 2.98 2.75 -4.49
C ALA A 17 3.79 2.87 -3.18
N ILE A 18 4.40 1.78 -2.70
CA ILE A 18 5.29 1.78 -1.53
C ILE A 18 6.53 2.65 -1.82
N LEU A 19 7.19 2.42 -2.96
CA LEU A 19 8.36 3.20 -3.36
C LEU A 19 8.03 4.68 -3.51
N PHE A 20 6.86 5.00 -4.08
CA PHE A 20 6.39 6.37 -4.21
C PHE A 20 6.20 7.04 -2.84
N ILE A 21 5.61 6.37 -1.85
CA ILE A 21 5.53 6.91 -0.48
C ILE A 21 6.92 7.10 0.13
N MET A 22 7.82 6.12 -0.02
CA MET A 22 9.17 6.22 0.55
C MET A 22 9.92 7.43 0.00
N MET A 23 9.69 7.84 -1.25
CA MET A 23 10.32 9.04 -1.81
C MET A 23 9.98 10.32 -1.04
N PHE A 24 8.79 10.44 -0.45
CA PHE A 24 8.43 11.62 0.35
C PHE A 24 9.26 11.74 1.62
N SER A 25 9.70 10.63 2.22
CA SER A 25 10.54 10.65 3.42
C SER A 25 11.96 11.20 3.17
N LEU A 26 12.37 11.31 1.91
CA LEU A 26 13.67 11.89 1.56
C LEU A 26 13.73 13.40 1.84
N ASP A 27 12.59 14.07 2.08
CA ASP A 27 12.52 15.50 2.41
C ASP A 27 13.21 15.84 3.75
N VAL A 28 13.40 14.84 4.62
CA VAL A 28 14.10 14.96 5.90
C VAL A 28 15.59 15.26 5.70
N PHE A 29 16.17 14.88 4.56
CA PHE A 29 17.57 15.11 4.25
C PHE A 29 17.80 16.53 3.73
N GLY A 30 18.89 17.16 4.18
CA GLY A 30 19.29 18.51 3.76
C GLY A 30 18.90 19.62 4.74
N GLY A 31 18.26 19.29 5.86
CA GLY A 31 18.14 20.18 7.02
C GLY A 31 19.48 20.37 7.73
N GLY A 32 19.65 21.47 8.48
CA GLY A 32 20.85 21.75 9.28
C GLY A 32 21.04 20.84 10.51
N ASP A 33 20.20 19.81 10.67
CA ASP A 33 20.27 18.86 11.76
C ASP A 33 21.42 17.85 11.59
N PRO A 34 21.96 17.28 12.68
CA PRO A 34 22.96 16.21 12.61
C PRO A 34 22.45 14.99 11.82
N LEU A 35 23.37 14.33 11.09
CA LEU A 35 23.04 13.17 10.24
C LEU A 35 22.33 12.04 10.99
N THR A 36 22.67 11.80 12.26
CA THR A 36 22.01 10.80 13.11
C THR A 36 20.53 11.11 13.33
N LYS A 37 20.18 12.39 13.54
CA LYS A 37 18.80 12.85 13.72
C LYS A 37 18.01 12.75 12.42
N GLN A 38 18.62 13.08 11.28
CA GLN A 38 18.02 12.91 9.96
C GLN A 38 17.71 11.43 9.66
N MET A 39 18.65 10.51 9.95
CA MET A 39 18.42 9.07 9.76
C MET A 39 17.28 8.54 10.63
N LEU A 40 17.19 8.97 11.90
CA LEU A 40 16.09 8.58 12.78
C LEU A 40 14.74 9.11 12.27
N ALA A 41 14.70 10.38 11.87
CA ALA A 41 13.51 11.00 11.32
C ALA A 41 13.07 10.32 10.01
N PHE A 42 13.99 9.94 9.13
CA PHE A 42 13.73 9.16 7.92
C PHE A 42 13.09 7.79 8.25
N LEU A 43 13.59 7.08 9.27
CA LEU A 43 13.01 5.80 9.70
C LEU A 43 11.58 5.96 10.22
N ILE A 44 11.32 7.01 10.99
CA ILE A 44 9.99 7.31 11.55
C ILE A 44 9.01 7.70 10.43
N HIS A 45 9.44 8.53 9.47
CA HIS A 45 8.59 8.92 8.34
C HIS A 45 8.23 7.74 7.42
N ASN A 46 9.06 6.69 7.41
CA ASN A 46 8.80 5.47 6.64
C ASN A 46 7.97 4.40 7.36
N ILE A 47 7.51 4.64 8.60
CA ILE A 47 6.60 3.72 9.30
C ILE A 47 5.37 3.32 8.43
N PRO A 48 4.67 4.25 7.75
CA PRO A 48 3.57 3.90 6.86
C PRO A 48 3.99 2.97 5.72
N ALA A 49 5.18 3.20 5.14
CA ALA A 49 5.71 2.38 4.07
C ALA A 49 6.08 0.96 4.56
N PHE A 50 6.67 0.83 5.74
CA PHE A 50 6.96 -0.48 6.34
C PHE A 50 5.68 -1.27 6.62
N ALA A 51 4.60 -0.63 7.09
CA ALA A 51 3.31 -1.28 7.27
C ALA A 51 2.76 -1.83 5.93
N LEU A 52 2.89 -1.07 4.84
CA LEU A 52 2.49 -1.51 3.50
C LEU A 52 3.37 -2.66 2.97
N ILE A 53 4.66 -2.68 3.27
CA ILE A 53 5.56 -3.79 2.93
C ILE A 53 5.10 -5.07 3.62
N ILE A 54 4.79 -4.99 4.92
CA ILE A 54 4.27 -6.16 5.67
C ILE A 54 2.97 -6.65 5.02
N ALA A 55 2.06 -5.75 4.66
CA ALA A 55 0.82 -6.10 3.97
C ALA A 55 1.08 -6.81 2.63
N LEU A 56 2.04 -6.32 1.83
CA LEU A 56 2.47 -6.95 0.58
C LEU A 56 3.03 -8.36 0.81
N VAL A 57 3.89 -8.55 1.82
CA VAL A 57 4.46 -9.86 2.14
C VAL A 57 3.36 -10.84 2.58
N VAL A 58 2.41 -10.41 3.41
CA VAL A 58 1.26 -11.22 3.81
C VAL A 58 0.39 -11.58 2.60
N SER A 59 0.21 -10.65 1.66
CA SER A 59 -0.57 -10.87 0.43
C SER A 59 -0.03 -11.98 -0.45
N TRP A 60 1.28 -12.32 -0.36
CA TRP A 60 1.87 -13.39 -1.16
C TRP A 60 1.36 -14.78 -0.80
N ARG A 61 1.02 -15.00 0.47
CA ARG A 61 0.45 -16.27 0.95
C ARG A 61 -1.07 -16.20 1.09
N TYR A 62 -1.62 -15.04 1.47
CA TYR A 62 -3.03 -14.85 1.77
C TYR A 62 -3.60 -13.63 1.04
N GLU A 63 -4.11 -13.83 -0.18
CA GLU A 63 -4.61 -12.74 -1.04
C GLU A 63 -5.74 -11.93 -0.39
N ILE A 64 -6.71 -12.58 0.26
CA ILE A 64 -7.84 -11.89 0.93
C ILE A 64 -7.34 -11.10 2.14
N ALA A 65 -6.48 -11.70 2.97
CA ALA A 65 -5.96 -11.02 4.16
C ALA A 65 -5.09 -9.81 3.74
N GLY A 66 -4.22 -9.97 2.75
CA GLY A 66 -3.44 -8.88 2.19
C GLY A 66 -4.33 -7.77 1.63
N GLY A 67 -5.34 -8.12 0.83
CA GLY A 67 -6.28 -7.15 0.28
C GLY A 67 -7.07 -6.40 1.36
N ALA A 68 -7.54 -7.10 2.39
CA ALA A 68 -8.21 -6.49 3.53
C ALA A 68 -7.28 -5.54 4.30
N ILE A 69 -6.02 -5.92 4.53
CA ILE A 69 -5.03 -5.06 5.18
C ILE A 69 -4.77 -3.79 4.35
N PHE A 70 -4.64 -3.90 3.03
CA PHE A 70 -4.47 -2.73 2.16
C PHE A 70 -5.66 -1.76 2.22
N ILE A 71 -6.89 -2.29 2.28
CA ILE A 71 -8.10 -1.46 2.45
C ILE A 71 -8.11 -0.80 3.84
N LEU A 72 -7.77 -1.54 4.89
CA LEU A 72 -7.69 -1.01 6.24
C LEU A 72 -6.62 0.09 6.35
N LEU A 73 -5.46 -0.10 5.72
CA LEU A 73 -4.40 0.90 5.64
C LEU A 73 -4.87 2.15 4.87
N PHE A 74 -5.59 1.99 3.75
CA PHE A 74 -6.21 3.13 3.06
C PHE A 74 -7.11 3.94 4.00
N ILE A 75 -8.00 3.29 4.75
CA ILE A 75 -8.91 3.97 5.68
C ILE A 75 -8.12 4.63 6.82
N ALA A 76 -7.20 3.89 7.45
CA ALA A 76 -6.42 4.38 8.58
C ALA A 76 -5.56 5.59 8.21
N LEU A 77 -4.84 5.52 7.09
CA LEU A 77 -4.03 6.62 6.58
C LEU A 77 -4.90 7.80 6.14
N GLY A 78 -6.07 7.54 5.54
CA GLY A 78 -7.02 8.59 5.17
C GLY A 78 -7.61 9.34 6.36
N ILE A 79 -7.83 8.66 7.49
CA ILE A 79 -8.24 9.29 8.74
C ILE A 79 -7.07 10.07 9.35
N PHE A 80 -5.88 9.46 9.41
CA PHE A 80 -4.68 10.05 10.00
C PHE A 80 -4.26 11.36 9.30
N TRP A 81 -4.27 11.39 7.96
CA TRP A 81 -3.95 12.59 7.18
C TRP A 81 -5.15 13.51 6.94
N GLY A 82 -6.33 13.20 7.48
CA GLY A 82 -7.54 14.00 7.30
C GLY A 82 -8.01 14.09 5.85
N SER A 83 -7.69 13.10 5.01
CA SER A 83 -8.00 13.07 3.58
C SER A 83 -9.50 13.23 3.30
N PHE A 84 -10.35 12.64 4.13
CA PHE A 84 -11.80 12.72 4.00
C PHE A 84 -12.41 14.08 4.37
N LYS A 85 -11.62 14.99 4.96
CA LYS A 85 -12.08 16.33 5.38
C LYS A 85 -11.76 17.43 4.35
N GLY A 86 -11.28 17.07 3.16
CA GLY A 86 -11.00 18.02 2.06
C GLY A 86 -9.55 18.10 1.61
N ASN A 87 -8.65 17.27 2.15
CA ASN A 87 -7.26 17.18 1.69
C ASN A 87 -7.14 16.24 0.48
N SER A 88 -7.56 16.73 -0.69
CA SER A 88 -7.59 15.98 -1.96
C SER A 88 -6.24 15.39 -2.35
N GLY A 89 -5.13 16.06 -2.02
CA GLY A 89 -3.78 15.59 -2.33
C GLY A 89 -3.44 14.28 -1.63
N SER A 90 -3.71 14.21 -0.32
CA SER A 90 -3.49 12.98 0.46
C SER A 90 -4.38 11.81 -0.01
N LEU A 91 -5.59 12.09 -0.51
CA LEU A 91 -6.51 11.06 -1.01
C LEU A 91 -5.95 10.38 -2.28
N ILE A 92 -5.37 11.17 -3.19
CA ILE A 92 -4.73 10.68 -4.41
C ILE A 92 -3.52 9.79 -4.07
N LEU A 93 -2.76 10.17 -3.04
CA LEU A 93 -1.61 9.41 -2.55
C LEU A 93 -1.98 8.02 -2.01
N ILE A 94 -3.12 7.91 -1.30
CA ILE A 94 -3.55 6.63 -0.70
C ILE A 94 -4.42 5.77 -1.63
N ALA A 95 -5.02 6.36 -2.68
CA ALA A 95 -5.91 5.67 -3.61
C ALA A 95 -5.32 4.39 -4.26
N PRO A 96 -4.03 4.32 -4.62
CA PRO A 96 -3.42 3.09 -5.13
C PRO A 96 -3.56 1.90 -4.17
N PHE A 97 -3.56 2.12 -2.85
CA PHE A 97 -3.72 1.04 -1.87
C PHE A 97 -5.12 0.44 -1.89
N LEU A 98 -6.14 1.28 -2.08
CA LEU A 98 -7.52 0.82 -2.27
C LEU A 98 -7.63 -0.06 -3.53
N LEU A 99 -7.02 0.39 -4.63
CA LEU A 99 -7.01 -0.36 -5.89
C LEU A 99 -6.31 -1.71 -5.77
N VAL A 100 -5.14 -1.74 -5.12
CA VAL A 100 -4.41 -3.00 -4.83
C VAL A 100 -5.28 -3.94 -3.99
N GLY A 101 -5.91 -3.42 -2.93
CA GLY A 101 -6.75 -4.21 -2.04
C GLY A 101 -7.96 -4.83 -2.74
N MET A 102 -8.67 -4.02 -3.54
CA MET A 102 -9.79 -4.49 -4.36
C MET A 102 -9.35 -5.53 -5.39
N LEU A 103 -8.23 -5.30 -6.07
CA LEU A 103 -7.73 -6.20 -7.12
C LEU A 103 -7.35 -7.58 -6.57
N LEU A 104 -6.73 -7.64 -5.38
CA LEU A 104 -6.40 -8.88 -4.69
C LEU A 104 -7.66 -9.67 -4.28
N ILE A 105 -8.67 -8.99 -3.74
CA ILE A 105 -9.93 -9.64 -3.34
C ILE A 105 -10.68 -10.16 -4.56
N LEU A 106 -10.80 -9.33 -5.61
CA LEU A 106 -11.45 -9.71 -6.87
C LEU A 106 -10.77 -10.92 -7.53
N HIS A 107 -9.43 -10.93 -7.56
CA HIS A 107 -8.67 -12.07 -8.07
C HIS A 107 -9.04 -13.36 -7.34
N ARG A 108 -9.13 -13.32 -6.01
CA ARG A 108 -9.46 -14.53 -5.23
C ARG A 108 -10.90 -14.99 -5.45
N ILE A 109 -11.86 -14.07 -5.54
CA ILE A 109 -13.27 -14.40 -5.82
C ILE A 109 -13.40 -15.05 -7.20
N LEU A 110 -12.72 -14.51 -8.22
CA LEU A 110 -12.75 -15.07 -9.57
C LEU A 110 -12.11 -16.46 -9.66
N ILE A 111 -11.06 -16.73 -8.88
CA ILE A 111 -10.48 -18.08 -8.77
C ILE A 111 -11.46 -19.04 -8.09
N ALA A 112 -12.06 -18.63 -6.96
CA ALA A 112 -13.01 -19.46 -6.23
C ALA A 112 -14.24 -19.82 -7.09
N GLY A 113 -14.78 -18.85 -7.85
CA GLY A 113 -15.90 -19.07 -8.76
C GLY A 113 -15.59 -20.05 -9.90
N ARG A 114 -14.35 -20.08 -10.42
CA ARG A 114 -13.93 -21.05 -11.44
C ARG A 114 -13.76 -22.47 -10.90
N GLY A 115 -13.54 -22.64 -9.60
CA GLY A 115 -13.43 -23.95 -8.96
C GLY A 115 -14.77 -24.66 -8.77
N ASN A 116 -15.88 -23.92 -8.73
CA ASN A 116 -17.23 -24.47 -8.51
C ASN A 116 -17.97 -24.84 -9.81
N SER A 117 -17.31 -24.72 -10.97
CA SER A 117 -17.89 -25.03 -12.29
C SER A 117 -17.26 -26.28 -12.94
N GLN A 118 -16.59 -27.12 -12.14
CA GLN A 118 -16.18 -28.49 -12.49
C GLN A 118 -16.72 -29.44 -11.43
#